data_AF-A0A4Q3IY22-F1
#
_entry.id   AF-A0A4Q3IY22-F1
#
_cell.length_a   1.000
_cell.length_b   1.000
_cell.length_c   1.000
_cell.angle_alpha   90.00
_cell.angle_beta   90.00
_cell.angle_gamma   90.00
#
_symmetry.space_group_name_H-M   'P 1'
#
loop_
_entity.id
_entity.type
_entity.pdbx_description
1 polymer ?
#
loop_
_entity_poly.entity_id
_entity_poly.type
_entity_poly.pdbx_seq_one_letter_code
_entity_poly.pdbx_strand_id
1 'polypeptide(L)'
;AWDGLASLLALNAPEKHRGWYAMMPQLGAPIGFIVASGLFAFFLLNLSTEDFLGWGWRYPFFVAFTINVVALFARLRLIATEEFAQAYTTRDLAPVSVSELLTVQGRAVLIGAFVPLASFALFHLVTIFPISYIDIFSDRSPGEFLLVQLYGAVLCLIGIVLSGVIADRIGRRFLLAICAVGIAIFSLVTPFLLGGSASGQTAFILIGFSLLGLSHGQAAGAVASSFANENRYTGSALTSDLAWLIGAGFAPLVALGFSSRFGLGAVGVYLMSGAICTLVALYINKRMRLRDI
;
A
#
# COMPACT_ATOMS: atom_id res chain seq x y z
N ALA A 1 -9.24 2.38 11.02
CA ALA A 1 -9.14 1.59 9.78
C ALA A 1 -9.48 2.45 8.57
N TRP A 2 -8.52 2.70 7.68
CA TRP A 2 -8.74 3.45 6.43
C TRP A 2 -9.68 2.72 5.46
N ASP A 3 -9.70 1.39 5.49
CA ASP A 3 -10.57 0.56 4.64
C ASP A 3 -12.07 0.68 4.98
N GLY A 4 -12.41 1.07 6.21
CA GLY A 4 -13.79 1.32 6.60
C GLY A 4 -14.42 2.53 5.89
N LEU A 5 -13.61 3.56 5.62
CA LEU A 5 -14.05 4.79 4.91
C LEU A 5 -14.30 4.54 3.43
N ALA A 6 -13.53 3.66 2.79
CA ALA A 6 -13.79 3.26 1.40
C ALA A 6 -15.16 2.56 1.27
N SER A 7 -15.54 1.76 2.28
CA SER A 7 -16.87 1.15 2.34
C SER A 7 -17.98 2.19 2.56
N LEU A 8 -17.76 3.20 3.42
CA LEU A 8 -18.70 4.30 3.65
C LEU A 8 -18.90 5.19 2.41
N LEU A 9 -17.80 5.52 1.72
CA LEU A 9 -17.84 6.31 0.49
C LEU A 9 -18.53 5.55 -0.65
N ALA A 10 -18.38 4.22 -0.72
CA ALA A 10 -19.06 3.39 -1.70
C ALA A 10 -20.59 3.28 -1.44
N LEU A 11 -21.03 3.37 -0.17
CA LEU A 11 -22.45 3.38 0.18
C LEU A 11 -23.14 4.66 -0.30
N ASN A 12 -22.45 5.80 -0.24
CA ASN A 12 -22.98 7.11 -0.71
C ASN A 12 -22.74 7.39 -2.20
N ALA A 13 -22.06 6.48 -2.93
CA ALA A 13 -21.75 6.67 -4.34
C ALA A 13 -22.86 6.15 -5.26
N PRO A 14 -23.20 6.87 -6.36
CA PRO A 14 -24.11 6.36 -7.39
C PRO A 14 -23.67 4.98 -7.89
N GLU A 15 -24.61 4.07 -8.16
CA GLU A 15 -24.30 2.66 -8.48
C GLU A 15 -23.26 2.50 -9.61
N LYS A 16 -23.31 3.36 -10.63
CA LYS A 16 -22.36 3.37 -11.76
C LYS A 16 -20.95 3.91 -11.43
N HIS A 17 -20.73 4.48 -10.25
CA HIS A 17 -19.47 5.13 -9.86
C HIS A 17 -18.87 4.59 -8.56
N ARG A 18 -19.45 3.57 -7.94
CA ARG A 18 -18.96 3.00 -6.66
C ARG A 18 -17.47 2.66 -6.67
N GLY A 19 -16.94 2.13 -7.78
CA GLY A 19 -15.51 1.82 -7.93
C GLY A 19 -14.60 3.06 -7.91
N TRP A 20 -15.04 4.16 -8.51
CA TRP A 20 -14.30 5.44 -8.51
C TRP A 20 -14.19 6.03 -7.10
N TYR A 21 -15.30 6.06 -6.37
CA TYR A 21 -15.33 6.55 -5.00
C TYR A 21 -14.61 5.62 -4.01
N ALA A 22 -14.66 4.30 -4.21
CA ALA A 22 -13.92 3.34 -3.41
C ALA A 22 -12.40 3.41 -3.62
N MET A 23 -11.93 3.91 -4.76
CA MET A 23 -10.51 4.08 -5.08
C MET A 23 -9.92 5.38 -4.51
N MET A 24 -10.73 6.43 -4.31
CA MET A 24 -10.27 7.73 -3.82
C MET A 24 -9.40 7.67 -2.55
N PRO A 25 -9.74 6.88 -1.51
CA PRO A 25 -8.89 6.75 -0.33
C PRO A 25 -7.49 6.19 -0.65
N GLN A 26 -7.37 5.33 -1.66
CA GLN A 26 -6.09 4.73 -2.06
C GLN A 26 -5.18 5.69 -2.80
N LEU A 27 -5.73 6.72 -3.45
CA LEU A 27 -4.94 7.80 -4.06
C LEU A 27 -4.28 8.69 -3.01
N GLY A 28 -4.81 8.73 -1.78
CA GLY A 28 -4.23 9.52 -0.69
C GLY A 28 -2.79 9.15 -0.36
N ALA A 29 -2.45 7.85 -0.41
CA ALA A 29 -1.10 7.37 -0.12
C ALA A 29 -0.03 7.90 -1.12
N PRO A 30 -0.15 7.71 -2.45
CA PRO A 30 0.81 8.25 -3.40
C PRO A 30 0.81 9.79 -3.44
N ILE A 31 -0.35 10.46 -3.26
CA ILE A 31 -0.38 11.93 -3.22
C ILE A 31 0.40 12.45 -2.01
N GLY A 32 0.15 11.89 -0.82
CA GLY A 32 0.91 12.24 0.38
C GLY A 32 2.40 11.98 0.21
N PHE A 33 2.76 10.87 -0.43
CA PHE A 33 4.15 10.53 -0.72
C PHE A 33 4.80 11.49 -1.74
N ILE A 34 4.08 11.95 -2.77
CA ILE A 34 4.54 12.96 -3.74
C ILE A 34 4.87 14.28 -3.01
N VAL A 35 3.96 14.74 -2.16
CA VAL A 35 4.15 15.97 -1.38
C VAL A 35 5.33 15.84 -0.43
N ALA A 36 5.40 14.73 0.32
CA ALA A 36 6.50 14.47 1.23
C ALA A 36 7.85 14.39 0.50
N SER A 37 7.94 13.59 -0.56
CA SER A 37 9.17 13.43 -1.34
C SER A 37 9.61 14.73 -1.98
N GLY A 38 8.68 15.53 -2.52
CA GLY A 38 8.98 16.84 -3.10
C GLY A 38 9.51 17.82 -2.06
N LEU A 39 8.89 17.86 -0.87
CA LEU A 39 9.30 18.74 0.21
C LEU A 39 10.67 18.36 0.78
N PHE A 40 10.91 17.06 1.03
CA PHE A 40 12.22 16.59 1.49
C PHE A 40 13.30 16.73 0.41
N ALA A 41 12.98 16.48 -0.87
CA ALA A 41 13.91 16.74 -1.97
C ALA A 41 14.30 18.22 -2.02
N PHE A 42 13.33 19.12 -1.90
CA PHE A 42 13.59 20.56 -1.85
C PHE A 42 14.53 20.91 -0.71
N PHE A 43 14.29 20.42 0.50
CA PHE A 43 15.15 20.70 1.65
C PHE A 43 16.55 20.13 1.49
N LEU A 44 16.70 18.87 1.08
CA LEU A 44 18.01 18.23 0.92
C LEU A 44 18.84 18.85 -0.23
N LEU A 45 18.20 19.46 -1.23
CA LEU A 45 18.89 20.08 -2.36
C LEU A 45 19.18 21.58 -2.17
N ASN A 46 18.44 22.27 -1.31
CA ASN A 46 18.52 23.74 -1.19
C ASN A 46 18.96 24.23 0.19
N LEU A 47 18.89 23.40 1.23
CA LEU A 47 19.37 23.78 2.57
C LEU A 47 20.78 23.25 2.82
N SER A 48 21.54 23.99 3.62
CA SER A 48 22.76 23.46 4.22
C SER A 48 22.42 22.33 5.20
N THR A 49 23.38 21.44 5.48
CA THR A 49 23.21 20.38 6.48
C THR A 49 22.86 20.96 7.86
N GLU A 50 23.44 22.11 8.22
CA GLU A 50 23.17 22.79 9.49
C GLU A 50 21.71 23.28 9.56
N ASP A 51 21.21 23.95 8.51
CA ASP A 51 19.83 24.42 8.45
C ASP A 51 18.83 23.26 8.45
N PHE A 52 19.15 22.19 7.72
CA PHE A 52 18.31 21.00 7.68
C PHE A 52 18.15 20.38 9.06
N LEU A 53 19.25 20.18 9.80
CA LEU A 53 19.25 19.62 11.16
C LEU A 53 18.66 20.58 12.19
N GLY A 54 18.85 21.89 11.99
CA GLY A 54 18.33 22.96 12.84
C GLY A 54 16.82 23.06 12.80
N TRP A 55 16.22 23.17 11.62
CA TRP A 55 14.77 23.37 11.49
C TRP A 55 14.14 22.65 10.29
N GLY A 56 14.88 22.43 9.20
CA GLY A 56 14.34 21.93 7.93
C GLY A 56 13.57 20.62 8.09
N TRP A 57 14.11 19.65 8.84
CA TRP A 57 13.45 18.36 9.05
C TRP A 57 12.14 18.46 9.85
N ARG A 58 11.93 19.53 10.63
CA ARG A 58 10.72 19.73 11.45
C ARG A 58 9.56 20.29 10.64
N TYR A 59 9.83 21.03 9.56
CA TYR A 59 8.81 21.69 8.74
C TYR A 59 7.74 20.73 8.17
N PRO A 60 8.09 19.56 7.60
CA PRO A 60 7.10 18.60 7.07
C PRO A 60 6.07 18.15 8.11
N PHE A 61 6.42 18.12 9.40
CA PHE A 61 5.49 17.74 10.47
C PHE A 61 4.37 18.77 10.65
N PHE A 62 4.66 20.07 10.50
CA PHE A 62 3.65 21.11 10.54
C PHE A 62 2.71 21.08 9.32
N VAL A 63 3.25 20.74 8.14
CA VAL A 63 2.46 20.51 6.93
C VAL A 63 1.52 19.31 7.15
N ALA A 64 2.05 18.19 7.64
CA ALA A 64 1.26 17.00 7.95
C ALA A 64 0.20 17.28 9.04
N PHE A 65 0.53 18.06 10.07
CA PHE A 65 -0.41 18.51 11.09
C PHE A 65 -1.57 19.29 10.48
N THR A 66 -1.28 20.28 9.64
CA THR A 66 -2.28 21.12 8.97
C THR A 66 -3.23 20.28 8.11
N ILE A 67 -2.69 19.36 7.31
CA ILE A 67 -3.49 18.44 6.49
C ILE A 67 -4.39 17.57 7.38
N ASN A 68 -3.89 17.09 8.52
CA ASN A 68 -4.68 16.29 9.46
C ASN A 68 -5.82 17.09 10.12
N VAL A 69 -5.62 18.39 10.42
CA VAL A 69 -6.70 19.24 10.95
C VAL A 69 -7.83 19.37 9.92
N VAL A 70 -7.50 19.63 8.66
CA VAL A 70 -8.48 19.69 7.56
C VAL A 70 -9.19 18.34 7.40
N ALA A 71 -8.44 17.24 7.43
CA ALA A 71 -9.00 15.90 7.33
C ALA A 71 -9.93 15.55 8.51
N LEU A 72 -9.60 15.98 9.72
CA LEU A 72 -10.44 15.82 10.91
C LEU A 72 -11.77 16.56 10.73
N PHE A 73 -11.73 17.82 10.30
CA PHE A 73 -12.94 18.60 10.05
C PHE A 73 -13.82 17.96 8.96
N ALA A 74 -13.21 17.48 7.88
CA ALA A 74 -13.92 16.76 6.82
C ALA A 74 -14.58 15.46 7.35
N ARG A 75 -13.88 14.68 8.19
CA ARG A 75 -14.43 13.47 8.83
C ARG A 75 -15.61 13.78 9.75
N LEU A 76 -15.50 14.83 10.56
CA LEU A 76 -16.59 15.25 11.46
C LEU A 76 -17.84 15.63 10.67
N ARG A 77 -17.68 16.33 9.53
CA ARG A 77 -18.81 16.64 8.63
C ARG A 77 -19.42 15.41 7.97
N LEU A 78 -18.62 14.42 7.57
CA LEU A 78 -19.11 13.19 6.96
C LEU A 78 -19.98 12.35 7.90
N ILE A 79 -19.65 12.30 9.19
CA ILE A 79 -20.40 11.53 10.20
C ILE A 79 -21.72 12.22 10.55
N ALA A 80 -21.83 13.53 10.33
CA ALA A 80 -23.02 14.32 10.64
C ALA A 80 -24.13 14.22 9.59
N THR A 81 -23.99 13.41 8.54
CA THR A 81 -25.02 13.29 7.48
C THR A 81 -26.11 12.27 7.84
N GLU A 82 -27.33 12.51 7.34
CA GLU A 82 -28.48 11.64 7.59
C GLU A 82 -28.26 10.23 7.01
N GLU A 83 -27.52 10.07 5.91
CA GLU A 83 -27.24 8.76 5.32
C GLU A 83 -26.35 7.91 6.24
N PHE A 84 -25.39 8.52 6.94
CA PHE A 84 -24.57 7.81 7.92
C PHE A 84 -25.41 7.35 9.11
N ALA A 85 -26.31 8.21 9.60
CA ALA A 85 -27.24 7.86 10.68
C ALA A 85 -28.19 6.73 10.27
N GLN A 86 -28.69 6.74 9.03
CA GLN A 86 -29.53 5.67 8.49
C GLN A 86 -28.76 4.35 8.35
N ALA A 87 -27.56 4.36 7.77
CA ALA A 87 -26.74 3.15 7.60
C ALA A 87 -26.27 2.54 8.93
N TYR A 88 -26.10 3.36 9.97
CA TYR A 88 -25.86 2.88 11.34
C TYR A 88 -27.13 2.22 11.92
N THR A 89 -28.29 2.79 11.65
CA THR A 89 -29.59 2.30 12.14
C THR A 89 -30.03 1.02 11.43
N THR A 90 -29.73 0.85 10.13
CA THR A 90 -30.03 -0.38 9.36
C THR A 90 -29.07 -1.54 9.64
N ARG A 91 -28.06 -1.35 10.51
CA ARG A 91 -27.01 -2.32 10.86
C ARG A 91 -26.09 -2.75 9.71
N ASP A 92 -26.14 -2.09 8.55
CA ASP A 92 -25.22 -2.36 7.44
C ASP A 92 -23.75 -2.07 7.79
N LEU A 93 -23.52 -1.29 8.84
CA LEU A 93 -22.21 -0.90 9.36
C LEU A 93 -21.98 -1.34 10.82
N ALA A 94 -22.87 -2.17 11.40
CA ALA A 94 -22.74 -2.59 12.78
C ALA A 94 -21.47 -3.44 12.95
N PRO A 95 -20.49 -3.02 13.77
CA PRO A 95 -19.29 -3.81 13.98
C PRO A 95 -19.66 -5.11 14.70
N VAL A 96 -19.40 -6.24 14.07
CA VAL A 96 -19.41 -7.55 14.73
C VAL A 96 -18.24 -7.69 15.71
N SER A 97 -18.44 -8.49 16.75
CA SER A 97 -17.37 -8.78 17.72
C SER A 97 -16.18 -9.44 17.02
N VAL A 98 -14.97 -9.01 17.36
CA VAL A 98 -13.73 -9.61 16.84
C VAL A 98 -13.65 -11.10 17.22
N SER A 99 -14.13 -11.47 18.42
CA SER A 99 -14.15 -12.88 18.84
C SER A 99 -15.04 -13.72 17.94
N GLU A 100 -16.25 -13.24 17.65
CA GLU A 100 -17.21 -13.89 16.77
C GLU A 100 -16.65 -14.03 15.34
N LEU A 101 -16.10 -12.93 14.79
CA LEU A 101 -15.44 -12.94 13.49
C LEU A 101 -14.32 -13.99 13.41
N LEU A 102 -13.47 -14.08 14.45
CA LEU A 102 -12.37 -15.05 14.46
C LEU A 102 -12.86 -16.49 14.57
N THR A 103 -13.97 -16.73 15.28
CA THR A 103 -14.58 -18.07 15.34
C THR A 103 -15.21 -18.48 14.00
N VAL A 104 -15.88 -17.57 13.30
CA VAL A 104 -16.61 -17.88 12.06
C VAL A 104 -15.70 -17.81 10.82
N GLN A 105 -14.84 -16.79 10.72
CA GLN A 105 -14.02 -16.51 9.53
C GLN A 105 -12.53 -16.28 9.85
N GLY A 106 -12.01 -16.77 10.97
CA GLY A 106 -10.60 -16.58 11.36
C GLY A 106 -9.58 -17.09 10.32
N ARG A 107 -9.91 -18.16 9.58
CA ARG A 107 -9.07 -18.62 8.45
C ARG A 107 -9.02 -17.61 7.30
N ALA A 108 -10.14 -16.96 6.99
CA ALA A 108 -10.19 -15.91 5.97
C ALA A 108 -9.39 -14.68 6.39
N VAL A 109 -9.40 -14.33 7.69
CA VAL A 109 -8.55 -13.27 8.27
C VAL A 109 -7.07 -13.62 8.11
N LEU A 110 -6.66 -14.80 8.56
CA LEU A 110 -5.26 -15.22 8.49
C LEU A 110 -4.76 -15.29 7.05
N ILE A 111 -5.47 -15.99 6.15
CA ILE A 111 -5.04 -16.13 4.76
C ILE A 111 -5.15 -14.80 4.02
N GLY A 112 -6.18 -14.01 4.30
CA GLY A 112 -6.38 -12.68 3.73
C GLY A 112 -5.22 -11.73 4.06
N ALA A 113 -4.59 -11.88 5.23
CA ALA A 113 -3.47 -11.04 5.63
C ALA A 113 -2.23 -11.25 4.73
N PHE A 114 -2.09 -12.40 4.09
CA PHE A 114 -1.00 -12.70 3.14
C PHE A 114 -1.32 -12.29 1.70
N VAL A 115 -2.57 -11.92 1.39
CA VAL A 115 -2.97 -11.52 0.02
C VAL A 115 -2.27 -10.24 -0.48
N PRO A 116 -2.11 -9.17 0.31
CA PRO A 116 -1.43 -7.96 -0.16
C PRO A 116 0.08 -7.96 0.15
N LEU A 117 0.64 -9.10 0.59
CA LEU A 117 1.99 -9.15 1.16
C LEU A 117 3.07 -8.71 0.17
N ALA A 118 2.94 -9.12 -1.10
CA ALA A 118 3.84 -8.71 -2.17
C ALA A 118 3.79 -7.19 -2.42
N SER A 119 2.59 -6.60 -2.38
CA SER A 119 2.39 -5.16 -2.57
C SER A 119 3.03 -4.37 -1.43
N PHE A 120 2.89 -4.83 -0.18
CA PHE A 120 3.44 -4.16 0.99
C PHE A 120 4.96 -4.31 1.10
N ALA A 121 5.50 -5.49 0.77
CA ALA A 121 6.94 -5.68 0.64
C ALA A 121 7.52 -4.74 -0.43
N LEU A 122 6.89 -4.71 -1.61
CA LEU A 122 7.32 -3.81 -2.69
C LEU A 122 7.22 -2.34 -2.29
N PHE A 123 6.15 -1.93 -1.61
CA PHE A 123 5.95 -0.56 -1.11
C PHE A 123 7.18 -0.10 -0.33
N HIS A 124 7.64 -0.88 0.64
CA HIS A 124 8.81 -0.51 1.45
C HIS A 124 10.11 -0.53 0.64
N LEU A 125 10.23 -1.48 -0.27
CA LEU A 125 11.39 -1.61 -1.14
C LEU A 125 11.50 -0.53 -2.20
N VAL A 126 10.46 0.24 -2.50
CA VAL A 126 10.54 1.37 -3.44
C VAL A 126 10.46 2.73 -2.74
N THR A 127 10.13 2.77 -1.45
CA THR A 127 9.98 4.01 -0.66
C THR A 127 11.13 4.19 0.34
N ILE A 128 11.10 3.48 1.46
CA ILE A 128 11.96 3.73 2.62
C ILE A 128 13.34 3.08 2.44
N PHE A 129 13.37 1.82 2.00
CA PHE A 129 14.61 1.06 1.89
C PHE A 129 15.62 1.68 0.92
N PRO A 130 15.24 2.10 -0.31
CA PRO A 130 16.21 2.62 -1.26
C PRO A 130 16.86 3.92 -0.82
N ILE A 131 16.13 4.81 -0.13
CA ILE A 131 16.73 6.04 0.40
C ILE A 131 17.85 5.68 1.39
N SER A 132 17.55 4.78 2.32
CA SER A 132 18.54 4.33 3.32
C SER A 132 19.74 3.63 2.66
N TYR A 133 19.49 2.83 1.62
CA TYR A 133 20.54 2.16 0.87
C TYR A 133 21.42 3.16 0.10
N ILE A 134 20.82 4.13 -0.58
CA ILE A 134 21.53 5.14 -1.36
C ILE A 134 22.39 6.01 -0.46
N ASP A 135 21.85 6.45 0.67
CA ASP A 135 22.56 7.30 1.66
C ASP A 135 23.80 6.60 2.24
N ILE A 136 23.75 5.27 2.45
CA ILE A 136 24.82 4.51 3.10
C ILE A 136 25.82 3.91 2.09
N PHE A 137 25.36 3.47 0.92
CA PHE A 137 26.12 2.59 0.01
C PHE A 137 26.31 3.16 -1.40
N SER A 138 25.84 4.37 -1.70
CA SER A 138 25.94 4.96 -3.05
C SER A 138 26.38 6.42 -2.99
N ASP A 139 27.10 6.88 -4.01
CA ASP A 139 27.51 8.30 -4.14
C ASP A 139 26.38 9.22 -4.65
N ARG A 140 25.16 8.68 -4.83
CA ARG A 140 24.04 9.42 -5.38
C ARG A 140 23.37 10.29 -4.32
N SER A 141 23.06 11.54 -4.67
CA SER A 141 22.35 12.46 -3.78
C SER A 141 20.98 11.90 -3.36
N PRO A 142 20.70 11.77 -2.05
CA PRO A 142 19.38 11.38 -1.56
C PRO A 142 18.26 12.34 -2.00
N GLY A 143 18.57 13.64 -2.13
CA GLY A 143 17.63 14.65 -2.62
C GLY A 143 17.21 14.43 -4.08
N GLU A 144 18.16 14.12 -4.96
CA GLU A 144 17.86 13.76 -6.36
C GLU A 144 17.10 12.43 -6.45
N PHE A 145 17.44 11.48 -5.58
CA PHE A 145 16.76 10.20 -5.53
C PHE A 145 15.29 10.33 -5.10
N LEU A 146 14.99 11.23 -4.15
CA LEU A 146 13.60 11.58 -3.78
C LEU A 146 12.81 12.15 -4.95
N LEU A 147 13.42 12.93 -5.85
CA LEU A 147 12.74 13.39 -7.08
C LEU A 147 12.38 12.21 -7.98
N VAL A 148 13.26 11.21 -8.11
CA VAL A 148 12.94 9.98 -8.85
C VAL A 148 11.78 9.23 -8.20
N GLN A 149 11.74 9.14 -6.87
CA GLN A 149 10.63 8.54 -6.15
C GLN A 149 9.33 9.34 -6.29
N LEU A 150 9.41 10.67 -6.40
CA LEU A 150 8.26 11.52 -6.73
C LEU A 150 7.68 11.15 -8.10
N TYR A 151 8.52 11.08 -9.14
CA TYR A 151 8.08 10.64 -10.47
C TYR A 151 7.53 9.20 -10.45
N GLY A 152 8.17 8.31 -9.69
CA GLY A 152 7.66 6.96 -9.44
C GLY A 152 6.28 6.98 -8.79
N ALA A 153 6.05 7.80 -7.78
CA ALA A 153 4.77 7.91 -7.10
C ALA A 153 3.66 8.48 -8.01
N VAL A 154 3.99 9.32 -8.98
CA VAL A 154 3.06 9.72 -10.06
C VAL A 154 2.68 8.51 -10.93
N LEU A 155 3.64 7.66 -11.30
CA LEU A 155 3.33 6.41 -12.00
C LEU A 155 2.48 5.46 -11.16
N CYS A 156 2.73 5.41 -9.84
CA CYS A 156 1.91 4.65 -8.90
C CYS A 156 0.47 5.16 -8.88
N LEU A 157 0.28 6.48 -8.84
CA LEU A 157 -1.05 7.12 -8.89
C LEU A 157 -1.81 6.72 -10.16
N ILE A 158 -1.14 6.80 -11.32
CA ILE A 158 -1.70 6.36 -12.61
C ILE A 158 -2.01 4.86 -12.58
N GLY A 159 -1.09 4.05 -12.04
CA GLY A 159 -1.23 2.61 -11.87
C GLY A 159 -2.45 2.23 -11.03
N ILE A 160 -2.73 2.94 -9.94
CA ILE A 160 -3.92 2.71 -9.11
C ILE A 160 -5.19 2.94 -9.93
N VAL A 161 -5.26 4.04 -10.69
CA VAL A 161 -6.41 4.33 -11.57
C VAL A 161 -6.60 3.24 -12.63
N LEU A 162 -5.52 2.87 -13.32
CA LEU A 162 -5.54 1.82 -14.33
C LEU A 162 -5.91 0.46 -13.74
N SER A 163 -5.49 0.18 -12.50
CA SER A 163 -5.80 -1.08 -11.82
C SER A 163 -7.30 -1.29 -11.70
N GLY A 164 -8.08 -0.23 -11.44
CA GLY A 164 -9.54 -0.33 -11.35
C GLY A 164 -10.16 -0.75 -12.68
N VAL A 165 -9.80 -0.06 -13.77
CA VAL A 165 -10.31 -0.36 -15.11
C VAL A 165 -9.94 -1.77 -15.57
N ILE A 166 -8.71 -2.21 -15.28
CA ILE A 166 -8.23 -3.55 -15.63
C ILE A 166 -8.96 -4.60 -14.77
N ALA A 167 -9.09 -4.35 -13.47
CA ALA A 167 -9.75 -5.27 -12.54
C ALA A 167 -11.24 -5.45 -12.83
N ASP A 168 -11.92 -4.45 -13.38
CA ASP A 168 -13.31 -4.58 -13.82
C ASP A 168 -13.46 -5.53 -15.02
N ARG A 169 -12.41 -5.69 -15.84
CA ARG A 169 -12.42 -6.58 -17.01
C ARG A 169 -11.97 -8.01 -16.69
N ILE A 170 -10.90 -8.17 -15.92
CA ILE A 170 -10.26 -9.48 -15.69
C ILE A 170 -10.45 -10.01 -14.25
N GLY A 171 -11.01 -9.19 -13.37
CA GLY A 171 -11.21 -9.51 -11.95
C GLY A 171 -10.03 -9.10 -11.05
N ARG A 172 -10.35 -8.56 -9.87
CA ARG A 172 -9.38 -8.05 -8.86
C ARG A 172 -8.33 -9.08 -8.45
N ARG A 173 -8.74 -10.30 -8.14
CA ARG A 173 -7.84 -11.38 -7.67
C ARG A 173 -6.90 -11.85 -8.77
N PHE A 174 -7.37 -11.89 -10.01
CA PHE A 174 -6.55 -12.30 -11.14
C PHE A 174 -5.52 -11.22 -11.47
N LEU A 175 -5.90 -9.93 -11.42
CA LEU A 175 -4.95 -8.83 -11.53
C LEU A 175 -3.88 -8.89 -10.43
N LEU A 176 -4.27 -9.10 -9.16
CA LEU A 176 -3.30 -9.27 -8.08
C LEU A 176 -2.35 -10.45 -8.30
N ALA A 177 -2.81 -11.57 -8.84
CA ALA A 177 -1.96 -12.70 -9.17
C ALA A 177 -0.96 -12.35 -10.28
N ILE A 178 -1.39 -11.65 -11.34
CA ILE A 178 -0.51 -11.15 -12.41
C ILE A 178 0.54 -10.21 -11.82
N CYS A 179 0.12 -9.25 -10.98
CA CYS A 179 1.04 -8.34 -10.31
C CYS A 179 2.03 -9.10 -9.41
N ALA A 180 1.58 -10.10 -8.65
CA ALA A 180 2.46 -10.91 -7.81
C ALA A 180 3.51 -11.68 -8.63
N VAL A 181 3.14 -12.22 -9.80
CA VAL A 181 4.09 -12.82 -10.74
C VAL A 181 5.06 -11.76 -11.29
N GLY A 182 4.57 -10.58 -11.66
CA GLY A 182 5.42 -9.46 -12.09
C GLY A 182 6.41 -9.03 -11.02
N ILE A 183 5.98 -8.99 -9.75
CA ILE A 183 6.82 -8.70 -8.59
C ILE A 183 7.85 -9.81 -8.35
N ALA A 184 7.47 -11.07 -8.51
CA ALA A 184 8.40 -12.20 -8.45
C ALA A 184 9.51 -12.06 -9.52
N ILE A 185 9.17 -11.76 -10.76
CA ILE A 185 10.15 -11.52 -11.83
C ILE A 185 11.02 -10.30 -11.49
N PHE A 186 10.40 -9.21 -11.04
CA PHE A 186 11.09 -7.98 -10.65
C PHE A 186 12.09 -8.21 -9.49
N SER A 187 11.77 -9.13 -8.58
CA SER A 187 12.67 -9.49 -7.47
C SER A 187 13.99 -10.11 -7.93
N LEU A 188 13.98 -10.84 -9.07
CA LEU A 188 15.19 -11.45 -9.62
C LEU A 188 16.15 -10.41 -10.21
N VAL A 189 15.61 -9.33 -10.76
CA VAL A 189 16.41 -8.23 -11.35
C VAL A 189 16.76 -7.12 -10.35
N THR A 190 16.12 -7.11 -9.18
CA THR A 190 16.30 -6.10 -8.13
C THR A 190 17.77 -5.89 -7.74
N PRO A 191 18.59 -6.93 -7.48
CA PRO A 191 19.98 -6.73 -7.08
C PRO A 191 20.83 -6.04 -8.16
N PHE A 192 20.56 -6.35 -9.42
CA PHE A 192 21.26 -5.78 -10.56
C PHE A 192 20.86 -4.33 -10.82
N LEU A 193 19.58 -4.00 -10.67
CA LEU A 193 19.11 -2.63 -10.86
C LEU A 193 19.57 -1.72 -9.72
N LEU A 194 19.44 -2.17 -8.46
CA LEU A 194 19.72 -1.35 -7.29
C LEU A 194 21.21 -1.22 -6.99
N GLY A 195 22.00 -2.26 -7.27
CA GLY A 195 23.46 -2.26 -7.15
C GLY A 195 24.19 -1.78 -8.41
N GLY A 196 23.45 -1.44 -9.47
CA GLY A 196 24.00 -0.96 -10.73
C GLY A 196 24.23 0.55 -10.75
N SER A 197 24.19 1.12 -11.95
CA SER A 197 24.34 2.56 -12.18
C SER A 197 23.16 3.38 -11.63
N ALA A 198 23.32 4.70 -11.55
CA ALA A 198 22.22 5.64 -11.24
C ALA A 198 21.00 5.45 -12.17
N SER A 199 21.21 5.08 -13.44
CA SER A 199 20.11 4.75 -14.36
C SER A 199 19.41 3.44 -13.98
N GLY A 200 20.14 2.43 -13.53
CA GLY A 200 19.57 1.18 -13.00
C GLY A 200 18.72 1.41 -11.76
N GLN A 201 19.22 2.20 -10.81
CA GLN A 201 18.48 2.59 -9.61
C GLN A 201 17.21 3.39 -9.94
N THR A 202 17.29 4.26 -10.96
CA THR A 202 16.13 5.01 -11.46
C THR A 202 15.09 4.06 -12.06
N ALA A 203 15.52 3.11 -12.91
CA ALA A 203 14.65 2.11 -13.48
C ALA A 203 13.99 1.24 -12.41
N PHE A 204 14.73 0.84 -11.36
CA PHE A 204 14.18 0.11 -10.22
C PHE A 204 12.99 0.86 -9.59
N ILE A 205 13.14 2.15 -9.31
CA ILE A 205 12.08 2.96 -8.70
C ILE A 205 10.88 3.09 -9.64
N LEU A 206 11.08 3.44 -10.91
CA LEU A 206 9.97 3.66 -11.84
C LEU A 206 9.19 2.37 -12.13
N ILE A 207 9.87 1.25 -12.35
CA ILE A 207 9.23 -0.06 -12.57
C ILE A 207 8.53 -0.51 -11.29
N GLY A 208 9.21 -0.39 -10.14
CA GLY A 208 8.69 -0.79 -8.85
C GLY A 208 7.41 -0.04 -8.46
N PHE A 209 7.39 1.28 -8.60
CA PHE A 209 6.16 2.05 -8.35
C PHE A 209 5.04 1.77 -9.36
N SER A 210 5.37 1.47 -10.62
CA SER A 210 4.36 1.10 -11.62
C SER A 210 3.68 -0.24 -11.25
N LEU A 211 4.46 -1.24 -10.86
CA LEU A 211 3.95 -2.52 -10.35
C LEU A 211 3.17 -2.33 -9.05
N LEU A 212 3.67 -1.48 -8.16
CA LEU A 212 3.01 -1.16 -6.90
C LEU A 212 1.64 -0.51 -7.14
N GLY A 213 1.53 0.46 -8.04
CA GLY A 213 0.26 1.12 -8.34
C GLY A 213 -0.81 0.13 -8.83
N LEU A 214 -0.44 -0.75 -9.76
CA LEU A 214 -1.32 -1.79 -10.28
C LEU A 214 -1.76 -2.79 -9.20
N SER A 215 -0.84 -3.15 -8.29
CA SER A 215 -1.07 -4.15 -7.25
C SER A 215 -1.84 -3.57 -6.05
N HIS A 216 -1.33 -2.48 -5.49
CA HIS A 216 -1.86 -1.86 -4.28
C HIS A 216 -3.31 -1.39 -4.48
N GLY A 217 -3.64 -0.83 -5.65
CA GLY A 217 -4.98 -0.35 -5.97
C GLY A 217 -6.10 -1.40 -5.83
N GLN A 218 -5.77 -2.70 -5.92
CA GLN A 218 -6.76 -3.78 -5.79
C GLN A 218 -6.62 -4.62 -4.51
N ALA A 219 -5.58 -4.39 -3.72
CA ALA A 219 -5.26 -5.16 -2.51
C ALA A 219 -6.43 -5.16 -1.51
N ALA A 220 -6.90 -3.98 -1.10
CA ALA A 220 -8.01 -3.83 -0.15
C ALA A 220 -9.32 -4.47 -0.68
N GLY A 221 -9.62 -4.28 -1.97
CA GLY A 221 -10.80 -4.85 -2.59
C GLY A 221 -10.78 -6.37 -2.69
N ALA A 222 -9.61 -6.98 -2.84
CA ALA A 222 -9.47 -8.44 -2.85
C ALA A 222 -9.63 -9.03 -1.45
N VAL A 223 -9.08 -8.38 -0.42
CA VAL A 223 -9.26 -8.78 0.99
C VAL A 223 -10.73 -8.71 1.37
N ALA A 224 -11.41 -7.58 1.09
CA ALA A 224 -12.82 -7.41 1.42
C ALA A 224 -13.75 -8.43 0.75
N SER A 225 -13.39 -8.90 -0.45
CA SER A 225 -14.18 -9.90 -1.18
C SER A 225 -14.19 -11.29 -0.55
N SER A 226 -13.36 -11.55 0.45
CA SER A 226 -13.30 -12.83 1.16
C SER A 226 -14.24 -12.95 2.34
N PHE A 227 -14.90 -11.85 2.74
CA PHE A 227 -15.78 -11.81 3.89
C PHE A 227 -17.26 -11.75 3.47
N ALA A 228 -18.11 -12.40 4.29
CA ALA A 228 -19.56 -12.27 4.17
C ALA A 228 -19.99 -10.81 4.39
N ASN A 229 -21.13 -10.39 3.85
CA ASN A 229 -21.56 -8.99 3.93
C ASN A 229 -21.56 -8.46 5.38
N GLU A 230 -22.12 -9.23 6.31
CA GLU A 230 -22.24 -8.92 7.74
C GLU A 230 -20.88 -8.73 8.43
N ASN A 231 -19.87 -9.48 7.99
CA ASN A 231 -18.52 -9.47 8.57
C ASN A 231 -17.54 -8.60 7.78
N ARG A 232 -17.96 -8.00 6.66
CA ARG A 232 -17.04 -7.40 5.69
C ARG A 232 -16.29 -6.21 6.27
N TYR A 233 -16.95 -5.36 7.06
CA TYR A 233 -16.31 -4.18 7.65
C TYR A 233 -15.20 -4.56 8.64
N THR A 234 -15.56 -5.25 9.73
CA THR A 234 -14.60 -5.67 10.78
C THR A 234 -13.56 -6.65 10.22
N GLY A 235 -13.99 -7.58 9.36
CA GLY A 235 -13.12 -8.57 8.71
C GLY A 235 -12.04 -7.93 7.84
N SER A 236 -12.42 -6.99 6.97
CA SER A 236 -11.46 -6.30 6.10
C SER A 236 -10.50 -5.44 6.92
N ALA A 237 -11.02 -4.68 7.89
CA ALA A 237 -10.19 -3.83 8.74
C ALA A 237 -9.14 -4.63 9.51
N LEU A 238 -9.56 -5.69 10.23
CA LEU A 238 -8.65 -6.53 11.00
C LEU A 238 -7.61 -7.24 10.11
N THR A 239 -8.06 -7.72 8.95
CA THR A 239 -7.18 -8.41 8.00
C THR A 239 -6.14 -7.47 7.40
N SER A 240 -6.54 -6.25 7.05
CA SER A 240 -5.63 -5.24 6.54
C SER A 240 -4.64 -4.78 7.62
N ASP A 241 -5.07 -4.62 8.86
CA ASP A 241 -4.17 -4.27 9.97
C ASP A 241 -3.14 -5.38 10.21
N LEU A 242 -3.57 -6.66 10.19
CA LEU A 242 -2.65 -7.81 10.26
C LEU A 242 -1.71 -7.87 9.06
N ALA A 243 -2.21 -7.59 7.86
CA ALA A 243 -1.41 -7.57 6.65
C ALA A 243 -0.32 -6.48 6.72
N TRP A 244 -0.66 -5.29 7.22
CA TRP A 244 0.32 -4.22 7.46
C TRP A 244 1.33 -4.62 8.53
N LEU A 245 0.88 -5.22 9.63
CA LEU A 245 1.78 -5.67 10.69
C LEU A 245 2.82 -6.68 10.17
N ILE A 246 2.37 -7.71 9.45
CA ILE A 246 3.22 -8.80 8.95
C ILE A 246 4.05 -8.35 7.74
N GLY A 247 3.41 -7.67 6.79
CA GLY A 247 3.98 -7.37 5.47
C GLY A 247 4.76 -6.08 5.37
N ALA A 248 4.49 -5.13 6.25
CA ALA A 248 5.05 -3.78 6.18
C ALA A 248 5.84 -3.42 7.45
N GLY A 249 5.32 -3.75 8.64
CA GLY A 249 5.92 -3.34 9.91
C GLY A 249 7.38 -3.75 10.09
N PHE A 250 7.73 -4.98 9.67
CA PHE A 250 9.10 -5.50 9.78
C PHE A 250 9.91 -5.40 8.47
N ALA A 251 9.30 -4.94 7.37
CA ALA A 251 9.89 -5.01 6.05
C ALA A 251 11.22 -4.23 5.93
N PRO A 252 11.32 -2.96 6.35
CA PRO A 252 12.58 -2.22 6.25
C PRO A 252 13.70 -2.80 7.12
N LEU A 253 13.36 -3.22 8.34
CA LEU A 253 14.33 -3.80 9.28
C LEU A 253 14.93 -5.09 8.73
N VAL A 254 14.07 -5.98 8.22
CA VAL A 254 14.51 -7.25 7.63
C VAL A 254 15.28 -6.99 6.34
N ALA A 255 14.75 -6.16 5.43
CA ALA A 255 15.39 -5.88 4.15
C ALA A 255 16.77 -5.22 4.33
N LEU A 256 16.88 -4.21 5.18
CA LEU A 256 18.15 -3.51 5.44
C LEU A 256 19.13 -4.41 6.21
N GLY A 257 18.67 -5.13 7.23
CA GLY A 257 19.53 -6.04 8.00
C GLY A 257 20.02 -7.24 7.19
N PHE A 258 19.20 -7.74 6.26
CA PHE A 258 19.61 -8.78 5.32
C PHE A 258 20.53 -8.21 4.25
N SER A 259 20.25 -7.03 3.70
CA SER A 259 21.10 -6.43 2.68
C SER A 259 22.48 -6.07 3.22
N SER A 260 22.58 -5.62 4.47
CA SER A 260 23.86 -5.29 5.10
C SER A 260 24.74 -6.52 5.37
N ARG A 261 24.15 -7.71 5.54
CA ARG A 261 24.88 -8.95 5.85
C ARG A 261 25.12 -9.85 4.64
N PHE A 262 24.15 -9.92 3.74
CA PHE A 262 24.10 -10.87 2.63
C PHE A 262 24.05 -10.18 1.25
N GLY A 263 24.09 -8.85 1.21
CA GLY A 263 24.04 -8.06 -0.01
C GLY A 263 22.63 -7.96 -0.61
N LEU A 264 22.55 -7.30 -1.76
CA LEU A 264 21.28 -7.00 -2.43
C LEU A 264 20.50 -8.24 -2.91
N GLY A 265 21.17 -9.38 -3.10
CA GLY A 265 20.50 -10.65 -3.41
C GLY A 265 19.44 -11.02 -2.37
N ALA A 266 19.69 -10.71 -1.10
CA ALA A 266 18.78 -10.99 -0.01
C ALA A 266 17.50 -10.11 -0.05
N VAL A 267 17.60 -8.91 -0.62
CA VAL A 267 16.45 -8.03 -0.88
C VAL A 267 15.54 -8.64 -1.95
N GLY A 268 16.13 -9.20 -3.00
CA GLY A 268 15.40 -9.97 -4.02
C GLY A 268 14.70 -11.19 -3.42
N VAL A 269 15.38 -11.96 -2.57
CA VAL A 269 14.77 -13.11 -1.87
C VAL A 269 13.61 -12.68 -0.97
N TYR A 270 13.76 -11.58 -0.24
CA TYR A 270 12.69 -11.02 0.59
C TYR A 270 11.45 -10.67 -0.25
N LEU A 271 11.63 -9.96 -1.36
CA LEU A 271 10.52 -9.61 -2.26
C LEU A 271 9.89 -10.85 -2.92
N MET A 272 10.71 -11.81 -3.35
CA MET A 272 10.26 -13.09 -3.90
C MET A 272 9.40 -13.86 -2.90
N SER A 273 9.80 -13.90 -1.63
CA SER A 273 9.03 -14.58 -0.59
C SER A 273 7.63 -13.98 -0.42
N GLY A 274 7.52 -12.64 -0.44
CA GLY A 274 6.24 -11.94 -0.39
C GLY A 274 5.33 -12.27 -1.58
N ALA A 275 5.93 -12.36 -2.77
CA ALA A 275 5.23 -12.75 -4.00
C ALA A 275 4.71 -14.19 -3.94
N ILE A 276 5.54 -15.15 -3.52
CA ILE A 276 5.16 -16.55 -3.36
C ILE A 276 4.03 -16.69 -2.33
N CYS A 277 4.17 -16.06 -1.15
CA CYS A 277 3.14 -16.07 -0.12
C CYS A 277 1.81 -15.50 -0.62
N THR A 278 1.86 -14.41 -1.40
CA THR A 278 0.66 -13.81 -2.01
C THR A 278 -0.02 -14.78 -2.99
N LEU A 279 0.74 -15.42 -3.87
CA LEU A 279 0.21 -16.39 -4.84
C LEU A 279 -0.40 -17.62 -4.14
N VAL A 280 0.28 -18.14 -3.12
CA VAL A 280 -0.23 -19.25 -2.30
C VAL A 280 -1.51 -18.84 -1.57
N ALA A 281 -1.55 -17.66 -0.96
CA ALA A 281 -2.73 -17.15 -0.27
C ALA A 281 -3.92 -16.99 -1.23
N LEU A 282 -3.70 -16.43 -2.43
CA LEU A 282 -4.73 -16.30 -3.46
C LEU A 282 -5.25 -17.67 -3.92
N TYR A 283 -4.36 -18.65 -4.08
CA TYR A 283 -4.73 -20.03 -4.45
C TYR A 283 -5.57 -20.72 -3.37
N ILE A 284 -5.15 -20.64 -2.11
CA ILE A 284 -5.90 -21.23 -0.98
C ILE A 284 -7.26 -20.53 -0.83
N ASN A 285 -7.29 -19.19 -0.92
CA ASN A 285 -8.51 -18.39 -0.84
C ASN A 285 -9.51 -18.78 -1.96
N LYS A 286 -9.03 -19.04 -3.18
CA LYS A 286 -9.88 -19.56 -4.26
C LYS A 286 -10.45 -20.95 -3.92
N ARG A 287 -9.64 -21.86 -3.35
CA ARG A 287 -10.10 -23.21 -2.98
C ARG A 287 -11.10 -23.23 -1.83
N MET A 288 -10.95 -22.36 -0.82
CA MET A 288 -11.91 -22.28 0.28
C MET A 288 -13.29 -21.90 -0.23
N ARG A 289 -13.37 -20.88 -1.10
CA ARG A 289 -14.63 -20.42 -1.67
C ARG A 289 -15.34 -21.45 -2.55
N LEU A 290 -14.59 -22.34 -3.21
CA LEU A 290 -15.15 -23.45 -3.99
C LEU A 290 -15.69 -24.60 -3.13
N ARG A 291 -15.31 -24.66 -1.84
CA ARG A 291 -15.81 -25.66 -0.88
C ARG A 291 -17.05 -25.18 -0.13
N ASP A 292 -17.28 -23.87 -0.10
CA ASP A 292 -18.43 -23.23 0.55
C ASP A 292 -19.64 -23.05 -0.41
N ILE A 293 -19.49 -23.43 -1.68
CA ILE A 293 -20.54 -23.47 -2.73
C ILE A 293 -20.86 -24.94 -3.01
#